data_AF-A0A932BY34-F1
#
_entry.id   AF-A0A932BY34-F1
#
_cell.length_a   1.000
_cell.length_b   1.000
_cell.length_c   1.000
_cell.angle_alpha   90.00
_cell.angle_beta   90.00
_cell.angle_gamma   90.00
#
_symmetry.space_group_name_H-M   'P 1'
#
loop_
_entity.id
_entity.type
_entity.pdbx_description
1 polymer ?
#
loop_
_entity_poly.entity_id
_entity_poly.type
_entity_poly.pdbx_seq_one_letter_code
_entity_poly.pdbx_strand_id
1 'polypeptide(L)'
;MRTSALPNFLPSTHGLRFVNRWPSGPAFEFRVGYLRLGIGEVADGLCGGMCLAVADRYLANQPVPMTIEAPAPGSPLFREIARRQFDSLGRLGAGPLRFWWAGSRLALGRWTTIRQAAEWRALCRDIEAGRPAMAGLVRSAGINPLGLTGNHQVLAFAHESTPDSGLLRVYDPNHPGSDEVSLRILRDSEAGGPARFRLEQSTGEPLLALLRLPYRRQGA
;
A
#
# COMPACT_ATOMS: atom_id res chain seq x y z
N MET A 1 0.90 17.43 -19.96
CA MET A 1 0.39 16.27 -19.22
C MET A 1 1.43 15.15 -19.32
N ARG A 2 1.79 14.49 -18.22
CA ARG A 2 2.73 13.35 -18.18
C ARG A 2 1.96 12.10 -17.76
N THR A 3 2.08 11.04 -18.54
CA THR A 3 1.40 9.77 -18.28
C THR A 3 2.39 8.62 -18.41
N SER A 4 2.33 7.66 -17.49
CA SER A 4 3.06 6.40 -17.57
C SER A 4 2.26 5.29 -16.91
N ALA A 5 2.40 4.07 -17.41
CA ALA A 5 1.76 2.88 -16.87
C ALA A 5 2.68 1.68 -17.00
N LEU A 6 2.55 0.74 -16.07
CA LEU A 6 3.20 -0.56 -16.18
C LEU A 6 2.64 -1.33 -17.38
N PRO A 7 3.50 -1.88 -18.25
CA PRO A 7 3.05 -2.63 -19.43
C PRO A 7 2.11 -3.79 -19.05
N ASN A 8 0.91 -3.78 -19.61
CA ASN A 8 -0.09 -4.85 -19.46
C ASN A 8 -0.54 -5.16 -18.02
N PHE A 9 -0.20 -4.34 -17.01
CA PHE A 9 -0.70 -4.57 -15.66
C PHE A 9 -2.11 -4.01 -15.48
N LEU A 10 -3.02 -4.85 -14.97
CA LEU A 10 -4.36 -4.47 -14.53
C LEU A 10 -4.71 -5.25 -13.26
N PRO A 11 -5.28 -4.63 -12.22
CA PRO A 11 -5.82 -5.31 -11.04
C PRO A 11 -6.73 -6.51 -11.33
N SER A 12 -7.59 -6.44 -12.35
CA SER A 12 -8.52 -7.51 -12.76
C SER A 12 -7.82 -8.78 -13.27
N THR A 13 -6.61 -8.62 -13.82
CA THR A 13 -5.84 -9.70 -14.44
C THR A 13 -4.65 -10.14 -13.58
N HIS A 14 -4.00 -9.20 -12.90
CA HIS A 14 -2.75 -9.40 -12.16
C HIS A 14 -2.90 -9.23 -10.64
N GLY A 15 -4.06 -8.78 -10.14
CA GLY A 15 -4.33 -8.65 -8.72
C GLY A 15 -4.84 -9.96 -8.11
N LEU A 16 -4.64 -10.12 -6.79
CA LEU A 16 -5.35 -11.18 -6.06
C LEU A 16 -6.85 -10.87 -6.06
N ARG A 17 -7.67 -11.91 -6.22
CA ARG A 17 -9.11 -11.78 -6.46
C ARG A 17 -9.98 -11.89 -5.21
N PHE A 18 -9.35 -11.96 -4.04
CA PHE A 18 -10.02 -11.99 -2.75
C PHE A 18 -9.73 -10.70 -1.98
N VAL A 19 -10.69 -10.31 -1.16
CA VAL A 19 -10.59 -9.10 -0.33
C VAL A 19 -9.58 -9.33 0.79
N ASN A 20 -8.82 -8.29 1.12
CA ASN A 20 -7.94 -8.25 2.29
C ASN A 20 -8.74 -8.23 3.60
N ARG A 21 -9.29 -9.39 3.95
CA ARG A 21 -10.03 -9.63 5.19
C ARG A 21 -9.66 -11.02 5.69
N TRP A 22 -9.16 -11.08 6.92
CA TRP A 22 -8.64 -12.30 7.50
C TRP A 22 -9.34 -12.56 8.84
N PRO A 23 -9.62 -13.83 9.19
CA PRO A 23 -10.07 -14.16 10.52
C PRO A 23 -8.96 -13.83 11.53
N SER A 24 -9.33 -13.46 12.75
CA SER A 24 -8.35 -13.26 13.83
C SER A 24 -7.50 -14.50 14.03
N GLY A 25 -6.20 -14.30 14.22
CA GLY A 25 -5.26 -15.40 14.38
C GLY A 25 -3.84 -15.03 13.97
N PRO A 26 -2.90 -15.96 14.17
CA PRO A 26 -1.50 -15.70 13.87
C PRO A 26 -1.18 -15.82 12.38
N ALA A 27 -0.32 -14.94 11.89
CA ALA A 27 0.27 -14.97 10.56
C ALA A 27 1.19 -16.20 10.39
N PHE A 28 1.83 -16.62 11.47
CA PHE A 28 2.58 -17.88 11.54
C PHE A 28 2.26 -18.62 12.83
N GLU A 29 1.92 -19.90 12.69
CA GLU A 29 1.74 -20.80 13.82
C GLU A 29 2.88 -21.82 13.83
N PHE A 30 3.60 -21.89 14.95
CA PHE A 30 4.68 -22.84 15.16
C PHE A 30 4.29 -23.80 16.29
N ARG A 31 4.62 -25.07 16.11
CA ARG A 31 4.48 -26.09 17.14
C ARG A 31 5.85 -26.37 17.76
N VAL A 32 5.99 -26.14 19.06
CA VAL A 32 7.20 -26.47 19.84
C VAL A 32 6.79 -27.48 20.91
N GLY A 33 6.99 -28.77 20.62
CA GLY A 33 6.43 -29.86 21.43
C GLY A 33 4.90 -29.81 21.44
N TYR A 34 4.30 -29.68 22.62
CA TYR A 34 2.84 -29.54 22.79
C TYR A 34 2.35 -28.09 22.73
N LEU A 35 3.25 -27.11 22.70
CA LEU A 35 2.90 -25.69 22.68
C LEU A 35 2.64 -25.22 21.25
N ARG A 36 1.58 -24.41 21.08
CA ARG A 36 1.30 -23.68 19.84
C ARG A 36 1.64 -22.21 20.06
N LEU A 37 2.58 -21.68 19.29
CA LEU A 37 3.02 -20.30 19.36
C LEU A 37 2.57 -19.57 18.08
N GLY A 38 1.77 -18.52 18.25
CA GLY A 38 1.30 -17.67 17.17
C GLY A 38 2.10 -16.38 17.06
N ILE A 39 2.48 -15.98 15.84
CA ILE A 39 3.21 -14.73 15.57
C ILE A 39 2.44 -13.88 14.56
N GLY A 40 2.22 -12.60 14.91
CA GLY A 40 1.61 -11.56 14.07
C GLY A 40 0.10 -11.70 13.97
N GLU A 41 -0.66 -10.75 14.52
CA GLU A 41 -2.12 -10.70 14.33
C GLU A 41 -2.45 -10.28 12.89
N VAL A 42 -3.39 -10.98 12.25
CA VAL A 42 -3.78 -10.70 10.85
C VAL A 42 -5.14 -10.04 10.71
N ALA A 43 -5.90 -9.89 11.81
CA ALA A 43 -7.20 -9.22 11.82
C ALA A 43 -7.14 -7.77 11.25
N ASP A 44 -6.01 -7.09 11.41
CA ASP A 44 -5.77 -5.74 10.86
C ASP A 44 -5.48 -5.74 9.35
N GLY A 45 -5.39 -6.91 8.71
CA GLY A 45 -5.13 -7.07 7.29
C GLY A 45 -3.68 -7.41 6.94
N LEU A 46 -3.52 -7.96 5.73
CA LEU A 46 -2.24 -8.28 5.08
C LEU A 46 -2.07 -7.47 3.77
N CYS A 47 -2.58 -6.24 3.72
CA CYS A 47 -2.60 -5.40 2.52
C CYS A 47 -1.22 -5.24 1.87
N GLY A 48 -0.20 -5.05 2.69
CA GLY A 48 1.19 -4.94 2.25
C GLY A 48 1.73 -6.22 1.64
N GLY A 49 1.47 -7.35 2.30
CA GLY A 49 1.83 -8.68 1.81
C GLY A 49 1.15 -9.00 0.49
N MET A 50 -0.14 -8.67 0.36
CA MET A 50 -0.89 -8.86 -0.88
C MET A 50 -0.35 -7.99 -2.01
N CYS A 51 -0.05 -6.72 -1.76
CA CYS A 51 0.55 -5.83 -2.77
C CYS A 51 1.93 -6.33 -3.22
N LEU A 52 2.79 -6.74 -2.28
CA LEU A 52 4.11 -7.27 -2.61
C LEU A 52 4.03 -8.61 -3.35
N ALA A 53 3.11 -9.50 -2.98
CA ALA A 53 2.90 -10.78 -3.67
C ALA A 53 2.40 -10.60 -5.11
N VAL A 54 1.56 -9.59 -5.36
CA VAL A 54 1.13 -9.19 -6.71
C VAL A 54 2.29 -8.59 -7.50
N ALA A 55 3.05 -7.68 -6.90
CA ALA A 55 4.21 -7.07 -7.54
C ALA A 55 5.28 -8.11 -7.92
N ASP A 56 5.55 -9.09 -7.05
CA ASP A 56 6.50 -10.17 -7.31
C ASP A 56 6.08 -11.03 -8.51
N ARG A 57 4.79 -11.41 -8.56
CA ARG A 57 4.24 -12.21 -9.67
C ARG A 57 4.28 -11.45 -10.98
N TYR A 58 3.86 -10.19 -10.99
CA TYR A 58 3.92 -9.35 -12.18
C TYR A 58 5.36 -9.23 -12.71
N LEU A 59 6.32 -8.90 -11.84
CA LEU A 59 7.73 -8.79 -12.23
C LEU A 59 8.39 -10.13 -12.62
N ALA A 60 7.79 -11.25 -12.22
CA ALA A 60 8.21 -12.60 -12.60
C ALA A 60 7.44 -13.15 -13.81
N ASN A 61 6.50 -12.39 -14.39
CA ASN A 61 5.55 -12.86 -15.42
C ASN A 61 4.80 -14.14 -14.99
N GLN A 62 4.44 -14.23 -13.71
CA GLN A 62 3.69 -15.34 -13.14
C GLN A 62 2.21 -15.01 -13.03
N PRO A 63 1.30 -15.96 -13.32
CA PRO A 63 -0.12 -15.75 -13.12
C PRO A 63 -0.45 -15.62 -11.63
N VAL A 64 -1.49 -14.85 -11.33
CA VAL A 64 -2.11 -14.86 -10.00
C VAL A 64 -3.06 -16.04 -9.84
N PRO A 65 -3.22 -16.58 -8.62
CA PRO A 65 -4.24 -17.58 -8.33
C PRO A 65 -5.63 -17.07 -8.70
N MET A 66 -6.43 -17.92 -9.35
CA MET A 66 -7.81 -17.62 -9.75
C MET A 66 -8.82 -17.70 -8.59
N THR A 67 -8.36 -18.08 -7.39
CA THR A 67 -9.16 -18.17 -6.18
C THR A 67 -9.72 -16.80 -5.76
N ILE A 68 -11.03 -16.76 -5.54
CA ILE A 68 -11.77 -15.58 -5.06
C ILE A 68 -11.96 -15.56 -3.54
N GLU A 69 -11.66 -16.68 -2.87
CA GLU A 69 -11.65 -16.78 -1.42
C GLU A 69 -10.24 -16.57 -0.88
N ALA A 70 -10.15 -15.92 0.29
CA ALA A 70 -8.89 -15.75 0.98
C ALA A 70 -8.31 -17.12 1.36
N PRO A 71 -7.00 -17.35 1.14
CA PRO A 71 -6.39 -18.65 1.42
C PRO A 71 -6.44 -18.98 2.92
N ALA A 72 -6.74 -20.23 3.24
CA ALA A 72 -6.78 -20.68 4.64
C ALA A 72 -5.44 -20.43 5.36
N PRO A 73 -5.46 -20.09 6.66
CA PRO A 73 -4.25 -19.96 7.47
C PRO A 73 -3.33 -21.17 7.32
N GLY A 74 -2.03 -20.92 7.19
CA GLY A 74 -1.04 -21.98 6.98
C GLY A 74 -1.03 -22.63 5.59
N SER A 75 -1.86 -22.22 4.63
CA SER A 75 -1.68 -22.60 3.24
C SER A 75 -0.42 -21.96 2.62
N PRO A 76 0.10 -22.47 1.49
CA PRO A 76 1.27 -21.89 0.83
C PRO A 76 1.10 -20.40 0.48
N LEU A 77 -0.03 -20.02 -0.13
CA LEU A 77 -0.31 -18.63 -0.51
C LEU A 77 -0.46 -17.73 0.73
N PHE A 78 -1.12 -18.21 1.79
CA PHE A 78 -1.22 -17.46 3.04
C PHE A 78 0.15 -17.18 3.65
N ARG A 79 1.01 -18.21 3.76
CA ARG A 79 2.37 -18.04 4.30
C ARG A 79 3.23 -17.09 3.48
N GLU A 80 3.07 -17.11 2.16
CA GLU A 80 3.74 -16.18 1.27
C GLU A 80 3.30 -14.74 1.54
N ILE A 81 1.98 -14.49 1.55
CA ILE A 81 1.40 -13.17 1.83
C ILE A 81 1.82 -12.69 3.23
N ALA A 82 1.72 -13.54 4.24
CA ALA A 82 2.15 -13.24 5.59
C ALA A 82 3.64 -12.85 5.64
N ARG A 83 4.53 -13.62 5.00
CA ARG A 83 5.96 -13.29 4.92
C ARG A 83 6.18 -11.93 4.25
N ARG A 84 5.50 -11.69 3.13
CA ARG A 84 5.60 -10.42 2.41
C ARG A 84 5.00 -9.26 3.21
N GLN A 85 4.01 -9.50 4.07
CA GLN A 85 3.51 -8.46 4.99
C GLN A 85 4.64 -8.01 5.92
N PHE A 86 5.39 -8.93 6.52
CA PHE A 86 6.55 -8.55 7.34
C PHE A 86 7.62 -7.80 6.51
N ASP A 87 7.86 -8.21 5.27
CA ASP A 87 8.78 -7.49 4.37
C ASP A 87 8.31 -6.06 4.07
N SER A 88 7.00 -5.84 3.90
CA SER A 88 6.42 -4.52 3.61
C SER A 88 6.52 -3.56 4.80
N LEU A 89 6.56 -4.11 6.02
CA LEU A 89 6.85 -3.36 7.24
C LEU A 89 8.35 -3.02 7.38
N GLY A 90 9.21 -3.47 6.46
CA GLY A 90 10.63 -3.16 6.40
C GLY A 90 11.47 -3.82 7.50
N ARG A 91 12.81 -3.73 7.37
CA ARG A 91 13.73 -4.22 8.41
C ARG A 91 13.50 -3.46 9.72
N LEU A 92 13.44 -4.20 10.83
CA LEU A 92 13.32 -3.65 12.19
C LEU A 92 12.09 -2.74 12.43
N GLY A 93 10.99 -2.93 11.68
CA GLY A 93 9.76 -2.13 11.88
C GLY A 93 9.81 -0.71 11.31
N ALA A 94 10.71 -0.44 10.36
CA ALA A 94 10.82 0.87 9.71
C ALA A 94 9.51 1.34 9.03
N GLY A 95 8.67 0.42 8.57
CA GLY A 95 7.36 0.68 7.96
C GLY A 95 6.38 1.34 8.93
N PRO A 96 6.00 0.68 10.05
CA PRO A 96 5.21 1.30 11.11
C PRO A 96 5.76 2.63 11.58
N LEU A 97 7.09 2.75 11.71
CA LEU A 97 7.74 4.01 12.07
C LEU A 97 7.49 5.14 11.05
N ARG A 98 7.51 4.83 9.74
CA ARG A 98 7.18 5.81 8.68
C ARG A 98 5.74 6.30 8.76
N PHE A 99 4.79 5.39 8.99
CA PHE A 99 3.38 5.74 9.17
C PHE A 99 3.17 6.58 10.43
N TRP A 100 3.73 6.16 11.57
CA TRP A 100 3.66 6.91 12.82
C TRP A 100 4.24 8.31 12.68
N TRP A 101 5.41 8.43 12.06
CA TRP A 101 6.04 9.73 11.88
C TRP A 101 5.27 10.64 10.94
N ALA A 102 4.68 10.09 9.87
CA ALA A 102 3.81 10.84 8.98
C ALA A 102 2.54 11.32 9.71
N GLY A 103 1.87 10.43 10.44
CA GLY A 103 0.71 10.73 11.27
C GLY A 103 1.01 11.77 12.36
N SER A 104 2.18 11.67 13.01
CA SER A 104 2.63 12.64 14.01
C SER A 104 2.93 14.00 13.41
N ARG A 105 3.58 14.04 12.24
CA ARG A 105 3.83 15.28 11.50
C ARG A 105 2.53 15.93 11.05
N LEU A 106 1.55 15.15 10.59
CA LEU A 106 0.21 15.65 10.27
C LEU A 106 -0.46 16.25 11.51
N ALA A 107 -0.47 15.53 12.63
CA ALA A 107 -1.08 16.00 13.88
C ALA A 107 -0.45 17.30 14.41
N LEU A 108 0.85 17.49 14.17
CA LEU A 108 1.58 18.70 14.55
C LEU A 108 1.56 19.82 13.49
N GLY A 109 0.84 19.66 12.37
CA GLY A 109 0.84 20.63 11.27
C GLY A 109 2.20 20.77 10.56
N ARG A 110 3.09 19.77 10.70
CA ARG A 110 4.46 19.74 10.17
C ARG A 110 4.61 18.86 8.92
N TRP A 111 3.51 18.34 8.38
CA TRP A 111 3.49 17.65 7.09
C TRP A 111 3.34 18.70 5.98
N THR A 112 4.39 18.91 5.21
CA THR A 112 4.44 20.00 4.22
C THR A 112 4.06 19.51 2.82
N THR A 113 3.61 20.45 1.98
CA THR A 113 3.33 20.18 0.57
C THR A 113 4.57 19.76 -0.21
N ILE A 114 5.73 20.34 0.08
CA ILE A 114 7.00 19.93 -0.51
C ILE A 114 7.25 18.44 -0.26
N ARG A 115 7.04 17.98 0.97
CA ARG A 115 7.17 16.57 1.32
C ARG A 115 6.13 15.70 0.63
N GLN A 116 4.86 16.09 0.65
CA GLN A 116 3.82 15.32 -0.03
C GLN A 116 4.09 15.18 -1.53
N ALA A 117 4.55 16.25 -2.17
CA ALA A 117 4.95 16.23 -3.58
C ALA A 117 6.19 15.36 -3.82
N ALA A 118 7.13 15.29 -2.86
CA ALA A 118 8.29 14.41 -2.97
C ALA A 118 7.90 12.92 -2.94
N GLU A 119 7.00 12.52 -2.02
CA GLU A 119 6.47 11.16 -1.95
C GLU A 119 5.70 10.79 -3.23
N TRP A 120 4.85 11.70 -3.74
CA TRP A 120 4.16 11.53 -5.02
C TRP A 120 5.11 11.30 -6.20
N ARG A 121 6.11 12.19 -6.35
CA ARG A 121 7.09 12.08 -7.43
C ARG A 121 7.93 10.80 -7.31
N ALA A 122 8.20 10.33 -6.09
CA ALA A 122 8.90 9.07 -5.90
C ALA A 122 8.07 7.87 -6.39
N LEU A 123 6.75 7.84 -6.13
CA LEU A 123 5.84 6.83 -6.68
C LEU A 123 5.81 6.86 -8.21
N CYS A 124 5.69 8.05 -8.80
CA CYS A 124 5.72 8.21 -10.27
C CYS A 124 7.03 7.68 -10.86
N ARG A 125 8.19 8.01 -10.26
CA ARG A 125 9.49 7.52 -10.72
C ARG A 125 9.63 6.00 -10.68
N ASP A 126 9.00 5.33 -9.71
CA ASP A 126 9.00 3.86 -9.67
C ASP A 126 8.22 3.28 -10.87
N ILE A 127 7.04 3.84 -11.17
CA ILE A 127 6.22 3.45 -12.34
C ILE A 127 6.95 3.75 -13.65
N GLU A 128 7.53 4.95 -13.80
CA GLU A 128 8.32 5.33 -14.97
C GLU A 128 9.55 4.43 -15.18
N ALA A 129 10.07 3.84 -14.11
CA ALA A 129 11.16 2.86 -14.17
C ALA A 129 10.66 1.41 -14.39
N GLY A 130 9.38 1.22 -14.74
CA GLY A 130 8.78 -0.09 -15.01
C GLY A 130 8.57 -0.95 -13.76
N ARG A 131 8.54 -0.36 -12.56
CA ARG A 131 8.36 -1.07 -11.30
C ARG A 131 7.03 -0.72 -10.63
N PRO A 132 6.28 -1.70 -10.10
CA PRO A 132 5.17 -1.43 -9.21
C PRO A 132 5.57 -0.56 -8.02
N ALA A 133 4.80 0.50 -7.77
CA ALA A 133 5.10 1.48 -6.74
C ALA A 133 4.26 1.20 -5.49
N MET A 134 4.92 0.78 -4.41
CA MET A 134 4.26 0.56 -3.12
C MET A 134 3.89 1.90 -2.48
N ALA A 135 2.59 2.15 -2.31
CA ALA A 135 2.07 3.35 -1.68
C ALA A 135 1.46 3.05 -0.31
N GLY A 136 1.87 3.80 0.70
CA GLY A 136 1.25 3.81 2.01
C GLY A 136 0.23 4.95 2.11
N LEU A 137 -1.00 4.61 2.51
CA LEU A 137 -2.10 5.54 2.70
C LEU A 137 -2.20 5.86 4.19
N VAL A 138 -1.89 7.09 4.56
CA VAL A 138 -2.06 7.57 5.93
C VAL A 138 -3.49 8.05 6.10
N ARG A 139 -4.29 7.34 6.90
CA ARG A 139 -5.73 7.63 7.08
C ARG A 139 -6.05 8.37 8.37
N SER A 140 -5.16 8.30 9.36
CA SER A 140 -5.32 8.97 10.64
C SER A 140 -4.09 9.82 10.99
N ALA A 141 -4.34 11.01 11.52
CA ALA A 141 -3.32 11.80 12.18
C ALA A 141 -3.27 11.41 13.65
N GLY A 142 -2.08 11.17 14.20
CA GLY A 142 -1.94 10.72 15.57
C GLY A 142 -0.49 10.53 15.99
N ILE A 143 -0.23 10.74 17.27
CA ILE A 143 1.09 10.54 17.90
C ILE A 143 1.19 9.18 18.60
N ASN A 144 0.08 8.44 18.75
CA ASN A 144 0.09 7.10 19.33
C ASN A 144 0.60 6.09 18.30
N PRO A 145 1.76 5.45 18.51
CA PRO A 145 2.29 4.44 17.59
C PRO A 145 1.46 3.16 17.53
N LEU A 146 0.54 2.94 18.48
CA LEU A 146 -0.38 1.80 18.46
C LEU A 146 -1.63 2.04 17.59
N GLY A 147 -1.88 3.28 17.17
CA GLY A 147 -3.05 3.66 16.35
C GLY A 147 -2.87 3.50 14.84
N LEU A 148 -1.96 2.62 14.41
CA LEU A 148 -1.57 2.49 12.99
C LEU A 148 -2.47 1.57 12.17
N THR A 149 -3.38 0.83 12.81
CA THR A 149 -4.23 -0.20 12.20
C THR A 149 -5.18 0.36 11.13
N GLY A 150 -5.48 1.66 11.17
CA GLY A 150 -6.29 2.33 10.14
C GLY A 150 -5.52 2.69 8.87
N ASN A 151 -4.19 2.59 8.86
CA ASN A 151 -3.39 2.89 7.67
C ASN A 151 -3.37 1.72 6.70
N HIS A 152 -3.24 2.02 5.41
CA HIS A 152 -3.40 1.03 4.35
C HIS A 152 -2.22 1.02 3.38
N GLN A 153 -2.03 -0.07 2.64
CA GLN A 153 -1.02 -0.19 1.61
C GLN A 153 -1.66 -0.63 0.29
N VAL A 154 -1.31 0.05 -0.79
CA VAL A 154 -1.79 -0.22 -2.15
C VAL A 154 -0.62 -0.25 -3.13
N LEU A 155 -0.84 -0.82 -4.31
CA LEU A 155 0.17 -0.92 -5.36
C LEU A 155 -0.20 -0.02 -6.53
N ALA A 156 0.52 1.09 -6.71
CA ALA A 156 0.31 1.98 -7.84
C ALA A 156 1.00 1.44 -9.11
N PHE A 157 0.27 1.48 -10.22
CA PHE A 157 0.70 0.88 -11.50
C PHE A 157 0.62 1.85 -12.69
N ALA A 158 -0.11 2.95 -12.56
CA ALA A 158 -0.14 3.99 -13.57
C ALA A 158 -0.26 5.36 -12.92
N HIS A 159 0.27 6.38 -13.59
CA HIS A 159 0.08 7.76 -13.19
C HIS A 159 -0.25 8.66 -14.37
N GLU A 160 -1.03 9.68 -14.08
CA GLU A 160 -1.30 10.82 -14.95
C GLU A 160 -1.02 12.08 -14.13
N SER A 161 -0.37 13.08 -14.72
CA SER A 161 0.01 14.29 -14.01
C SER A 161 -0.09 15.53 -14.88
N THR A 162 -0.61 16.59 -14.28
CA THR A 162 -0.67 17.95 -14.80
C THR A 162 0.13 18.87 -13.85
N PRO A 163 0.31 20.16 -14.16
CA PRO A 163 0.96 21.09 -13.23
C PRO A 163 0.27 21.20 -11.86
N ASP A 164 -1.06 21.03 -11.84
CA ASP A 164 -1.91 21.30 -10.67
C ASP A 164 -2.55 20.05 -10.07
N SER A 165 -2.48 18.91 -10.75
CA SER A 165 -3.08 17.67 -10.27
C SER A 165 -2.30 16.44 -10.69
N GLY A 166 -2.52 15.35 -9.98
CA GLY A 166 -2.04 14.03 -10.36
C GLY A 166 -3.06 12.96 -10.00
N LEU A 167 -3.04 11.87 -10.76
CA LEU A 167 -3.83 10.67 -10.54
C LEU A 167 -2.88 9.47 -10.56
N LEU A 168 -3.02 8.57 -9.59
CA LEU A 168 -2.41 7.25 -9.57
C LEU A 168 -3.52 6.21 -9.70
N ARG A 169 -3.42 5.27 -10.63
CA ARG A 169 -4.24 4.05 -10.61
C ARG A 169 -3.56 3.01 -9.75
N VAL A 170 -4.35 2.32 -8.92
CA VAL A 170 -3.82 1.41 -7.91
C VAL A 170 -4.55 0.07 -7.91
N TYR A 171 -3.82 -1.00 -7.63
CA TYR A 171 -4.41 -2.20 -7.07
C TYR A 171 -4.58 -1.99 -5.57
N ASP A 172 -5.82 -2.00 -5.11
CA ASP A 172 -6.18 -1.95 -3.69
C ASP A 172 -6.69 -3.34 -3.25
N PRO A 173 -6.00 -4.04 -2.33
CA PRO A 173 -6.43 -5.34 -1.82
C PRO A 173 -7.81 -5.35 -1.15
N ASN A 174 -8.34 -4.21 -0.72
CA ASN A 174 -9.69 -4.10 -0.17
C ASN A 174 -10.77 -4.02 -1.26
N HIS A 175 -10.37 -3.79 -2.52
CA HIS A 175 -11.25 -3.64 -3.69
C HIS A 175 -10.75 -4.56 -4.82
N PRO A 176 -10.71 -5.89 -4.60
CA PRO A 176 -10.09 -6.84 -5.53
C PRO A 176 -10.77 -6.82 -6.91
N GLY A 177 -9.96 -6.92 -7.96
CA GLY A 177 -10.42 -7.00 -9.35
C GLY A 177 -10.89 -5.67 -9.96
N SER A 178 -10.91 -4.57 -9.21
CA SER A 178 -11.29 -3.25 -9.74
C SER A 178 -10.10 -2.55 -10.41
N ASP A 179 -10.23 -2.23 -11.70
CA ASP A 179 -9.24 -1.48 -12.47
C ASP A 179 -9.37 0.05 -12.28
N GLU A 180 -10.39 0.49 -11.54
CA GLU A 180 -10.81 1.89 -11.44
C GLU A 180 -10.37 2.58 -10.13
N VAL A 181 -9.78 1.84 -9.18
CA VAL A 181 -9.33 2.44 -7.92
C VAL A 181 -8.19 3.40 -8.20
N SER A 182 -8.34 4.64 -7.74
CA SER A 182 -7.37 5.70 -7.98
C SER A 182 -7.17 6.61 -6.78
N LEU A 183 -5.98 7.21 -6.73
CA LEU A 183 -5.58 8.23 -5.76
C LEU A 183 -5.35 9.53 -6.52
N ARG A 184 -5.94 10.62 -6.04
CA ARG A 184 -5.76 11.96 -6.63
C ARG A 184 -5.00 12.86 -5.67
N ILE A 185 -4.09 13.64 -6.22
CA ILE A 185 -3.48 14.80 -5.56
C ILE A 185 -3.91 16.05 -6.32
N LEU A 186 -4.49 17.01 -5.61
CA LEU A 186 -4.93 18.28 -6.16
C LEU A 186 -4.19 19.39 -5.44
N ARG A 187 -3.52 20.27 -6.18
CA ARG A 187 -2.98 21.51 -5.64
C ARG A 187 -4.14 22.44 -5.35
N ASP A 188 -4.30 22.79 -4.09
CA ASP A 188 -5.22 23.84 -3.69
C ASP A 188 -4.47 25.16 -3.70
N SER A 189 -5.00 26.10 -4.48
CA SER A 189 -4.43 27.41 -4.73
C SER A 189 -5.39 28.48 -4.24
N GLU A 190 -5.62 28.55 -2.93
CA GLU A 190 -6.30 29.72 -2.37
C GLU A 190 -5.40 30.96 -2.54
N ALA A 191 -5.97 32.04 -3.07
CA ALA A 191 -5.26 33.28 -3.35
C ALA A 191 -4.64 33.86 -2.06
N GLY A 192 -3.30 33.86 -2.00
CA GLY A 192 -2.52 34.46 -0.91
C GLY A 192 -2.16 33.52 0.25
N GLY A 193 -2.60 32.27 0.23
CA GLY A 193 -2.22 31.25 1.24
C GLY A 193 -1.01 30.41 0.82
N PRO A 194 -0.35 29.70 1.76
CA PRO A 194 0.62 28.68 1.39
C PRO A 194 -0.07 27.57 0.61
N ALA A 195 0.51 27.15 -0.52
CA ALA A 195 -0.03 26.07 -1.35
C ALA A 195 -0.31 24.84 -0.49
N ARG A 196 -1.52 24.27 -0.63
CA ARG A 196 -1.97 23.06 0.06
C ARG A 196 -2.18 21.94 -0.97
N PHE A 197 -2.18 20.70 -0.50
CA PHE A 197 -2.62 19.57 -1.31
C PHE A 197 -3.84 18.95 -0.67
N ARG A 198 -4.84 18.66 -1.50
CA ARG A 198 -5.95 17.77 -1.17
C ARG A 198 -5.65 16.41 -1.76
N LEU A 199 -5.86 15.37 -0.96
CA LEU A 199 -5.68 13.98 -1.37
C LEU A 199 -7.02 13.28 -1.30
N GLU A 200 -7.30 12.45 -2.30
CA GLU A 200 -8.56 11.72 -2.41
C GLU A 200 -8.29 10.30 -2.90
N GLN A 201 -9.10 9.35 -2.42
CA GLN A 201 -9.19 8.01 -2.98
C GLN A 201 -10.58 7.85 -3.60
N SER A 202 -10.67 7.26 -4.79
CA SER A 202 -11.94 7.12 -5.53
C SER A 202 -13.01 6.33 -4.79
N THR A 203 -12.60 5.47 -3.86
CA THR A 203 -13.48 4.64 -3.02
C THR A 203 -14.03 5.38 -1.79
N GLY A 204 -13.61 6.64 -1.57
CA GLY A 204 -14.17 7.55 -0.56
C GLY A 204 -13.54 7.45 0.83
N GLU A 205 -12.66 6.49 1.09
CA GLU A 205 -11.98 6.38 2.38
C GLU A 205 -11.01 7.57 2.60
N PRO A 206 -10.84 8.02 3.87
CA PRO A 206 -9.97 9.15 4.19
C PRO A 206 -8.52 8.95 3.73
N LEU A 207 -7.92 10.00 3.17
CA LEU A 207 -6.52 10.03 2.77
C LEU A 207 -5.89 11.36 3.19
N LEU A 208 -5.02 11.32 4.20
CA LEU A 208 -4.38 12.51 4.76
C LEU A 208 -2.97 12.72 4.20
N ALA A 209 -2.26 11.63 3.91
CA ALA A 209 -0.95 11.68 3.26
C ALA A 209 -0.67 10.40 2.47
N LEU A 210 0.20 10.53 1.47
CA LEU A 210 0.78 9.40 0.74
C LEU A 210 2.25 9.24 1.09
N LEU A 211 2.66 7.98 1.25
CA LEU A 211 4.04 7.56 1.45
C LEU A 211 4.47 6.66 0.30
N ARG A 212 5.64 6.92 -0.27
CA ARG A 212 6.34 5.92 -1.07
C ARG A 212 6.99 4.93 -0.11
N LEU A 213 6.57 3.68 -0.16
CA LEU A 213 7.14 2.59 0.61
C LEU A 213 8.19 1.84 -0.22
N PRO A 214 9.21 1.25 0.40
CA PRO A 214 10.19 0.46 -0.33
C PRO A 214 9.55 -0.82 -0.88
N TYR A 215 9.74 -1.08 -2.17
CA TYR A 215 9.56 -2.42 -2.74
C TYR A 215 10.93 -3.13 -2.77
N ARG A 216 10.98 -4.37 -2.28
CA ARG A 216 12.13 -5.26 -2.44
C ARG A 216 11.63 -6.58 -3.00
N ARG A 217 12.20 -6.99 -4.14
CA ARG A 217 11.90 -8.28 -4.75
C ARG A 217 12.27 -9.40 -3.77
N GLN A 218 11.44 -10.44 -3.70
CA GLN A 218 11.75 -11.61 -2.90
C GLN A 218 13.08 -12.24 -3.37
N GLY A 219 14.02 -12.44 -2.46
CA GLY A 219 15.34 -13.05 -2.75
C GLY A 219 16.45 -12.11 -3.24
N ALA A 220 16.23 -10.79 -3.18
CA ALA A 220 17.24 -9.76 -3.48
C ALA A 220 17.81 -9.09 -2.22
#